data_AF-I0Z1G8-F1
#
_entry.id   AF-I0Z1G8-F1
#
_cell.length_a   1.000
_cell.length_b   1.000
_cell.length_c   1.000
_cell.angle_alpha   90.00
_cell.angle_beta   90.00
_cell.angle_gamma   90.00
#
_symmetry.space_group_name_H-M   'P 1'
#
loop_
_entity.id
_entity.type
_entity.pdbx_description
1 polymer ?
#
loop_
_entity_poly.entity_id
_entity_poly.type
_entity_poly.pdbx_seq_one_letter_code
_entity_poly.pdbx_strand_id
1 'polypeptide(L)'
;MFNGGLVDAADGADVAAFAGASWRVLPEGACAAHLVPQDWREAAAGISVAVQDVCSSGRSGGRTVAVCGAKGTGKSSFGRLLANSLLNNTAQSVAWLDADCGQPEFTCRVFCAGMVSLTYLDRPVYGLPHMHQRKPDQARFVGHLSAERDPVAYRGAVQELLSWHAAHHTSAPLVINTCGWIKGLGFDLLADLLQNAGPSHVVLLQTANPRRNLPAEIFWAPAGSPAQVPAPACVLQLQAVGQLPPAPAAPAQQLPGAPPAPKKLSAAETRSLSWLVWAREIVGLPTSGIRWEADTLAATAMGLASHTPYTVQLSDMTVEVLHASVAPGQLGYVLNGALVGLCSRAEQAAEAPDGRPETMCLGVGIIRAVDIAAGRAYVLATLDVEAMQQVNVLQVGRLELPPELLQSGPVVSPYLSTWSIGSAGTGAGAIKSRNNLPRAAQLVG
;
A
#
# COMPACT_ATOMS: atom_id res chain seq x y z
N MET A 1 -6.95 23.78 -23.13
CA MET A 1 -6.53 25.20 -23.26
C MET A 1 -5.84 25.62 -21.98
N PHE A 2 -4.54 25.37 -21.86
CA PHE A 2 -3.69 26.02 -20.87
C PHE A 2 -2.48 26.51 -21.63
N ASN A 3 -2.64 27.68 -22.23
CA ASN A 3 -1.55 28.42 -22.85
C ASN A 3 -1.65 29.83 -22.27
N GLY A 4 -0.77 30.13 -21.33
CA GLY A 4 -0.69 31.42 -20.65
C GLY A 4 0.60 31.42 -19.87
N GLY A 5 1.59 32.13 -20.39
CA GLY A 5 2.93 32.22 -19.80
C GLY A 5 2.87 32.69 -18.35
N LEU A 6 3.71 32.08 -17.53
CA LEU A 6 4.06 32.61 -16.22
C LEU A 6 4.74 33.95 -16.46
N VAL A 7 4.03 35.03 -16.11
CA VAL A 7 4.63 36.35 -15.98
C VAL A 7 5.15 36.42 -14.55
N ASP A 8 6.45 36.64 -14.39
CA ASP A 8 7.04 36.99 -13.10
C ASP A 8 6.34 38.25 -12.56
N ALA A 9 5.57 38.10 -11.48
CA ALA A 9 4.95 39.21 -10.79
C ALA A 9 5.59 39.35 -9.41
N ALA A 10 6.34 40.44 -9.28
CA ALA A 10 6.91 40.93 -8.05
C ALA A 10 5.84 41.19 -6.98
N ASP A 11 6.25 41.02 -5.72
CA ASP A 11 5.54 41.31 -4.48
C ASP A 11 4.36 42.29 -4.60
N GLY A 12 3.13 41.77 -4.55
CA GLY A 12 1.93 42.60 -4.51
C GLY A 12 0.67 41.75 -4.66
N ALA A 13 -0.16 41.75 -3.62
CA ALA A 13 -1.40 40.98 -3.55
C ALA A 13 -2.41 41.42 -4.63
N ASP A 14 -2.63 40.59 -5.66
CA ASP A 14 -3.76 40.77 -6.59
C ASP A 14 -4.79 39.65 -6.44
N VAL A 15 -6.02 40.06 -6.11
CA VAL A 15 -7.22 39.23 -6.05
C VAL A 15 -7.86 39.27 -7.42
N ALA A 16 -7.60 38.27 -8.26
CA ALA A 16 -8.31 38.14 -9.53
C ALA A 16 -9.73 37.60 -9.25
N ALA A 17 -10.74 38.47 -9.39
CA ALA A 17 -12.14 38.08 -9.29
C ALA A 17 -12.59 37.40 -10.59
N PHE A 18 -12.67 36.08 -10.59
CA PHE A 18 -13.30 35.31 -11.67
C PHE A 18 -14.66 34.79 -11.19
N ALA A 19 -15.72 35.17 -11.90
CA ALA A 19 -17.08 34.63 -11.74
C ALA A 19 -17.67 34.66 -10.31
N GLY A 20 -17.44 35.75 -9.56
CA GLY A 20 -18.02 35.94 -8.22
C GLY A 20 -17.31 35.19 -7.09
N ALA A 21 -16.21 34.48 -7.38
CA ALA A 21 -15.31 33.93 -6.37
C ALA A 21 -14.04 34.79 -6.27
N SER A 22 -13.69 35.22 -5.04
CA SER A 22 -12.43 35.90 -4.76
C SER A 22 -11.31 34.86 -4.62
N TRP A 23 -10.40 34.80 -5.58
CA TRP A 23 -9.20 33.96 -5.51
C TRP A 23 -8.04 34.79 -4.96
N ARG A 24 -7.34 34.26 -3.95
CA ARG A 24 -6.12 34.88 -3.42
C ARG A 24 -4.97 33.90 -3.57
N VAL A 25 -3.89 34.36 -4.18
CA VAL A 25 -2.62 33.61 -4.17
C VAL A 25 -2.12 33.58 -2.74
N LEU A 26 -2.00 32.39 -2.16
CA LEU A 26 -1.40 32.24 -0.85
C LEU A 26 0.10 32.52 -0.98
N PRO A 27 0.69 33.37 -0.10
CA PRO A 27 2.13 33.60 -0.12
C PRO A 27 2.88 32.27 0.06
N GLU A 28 4.09 32.20 -0.48
CA GLU A 28 4.91 30.99 -0.40
C GLU A 28 5.05 30.54 1.07
N GLY A 29 4.64 29.31 1.38
CA GLY A 29 4.60 28.77 2.75
C GLY A 29 3.31 28.98 3.55
N ALA A 30 2.34 29.77 3.08
CA ALA A 30 1.04 29.93 3.76
C ALA A 30 0.16 28.67 3.69
N CYS A 31 0.41 27.78 2.72
CA CYS A 31 -0.15 26.43 2.71
C CYS A 31 0.77 25.48 3.49
N ALA A 32 0.76 25.58 4.82
CA ALA A 32 1.60 24.76 5.72
C ALA A 32 1.27 23.25 5.69
N ALA A 33 0.29 22.81 4.89
CA ALA A 33 -0.20 21.43 4.88
C ALA A 33 0.79 20.41 4.28
N HIS A 34 1.82 20.84 3.54
CA HIS A 34 2.77 19.94 2.86
C HIS A 34 4.21 20.48 2.83
N LEU A 35 4.76 20.90 3.96
CA LEU A 35 6.19 21.20 4.05
C LEU A 35 7.00 19.89 3.99
N VAL A 36 7.48 19.57 2.79
CA VAL A 36 8.48 18.53 2.60
C VAL A 36 9.80 19.04 3.19
N PRO A 37 10.42 18.28 4.12
CA PRO A 37 11.71 18.64 4.70
C PRO A 37 12.76 18.95 3.63
N GLN A 38 13.63 19.91 3.92
CA GLN A 38 14.67 20.30 2.97
C GLN A 38 15.66 19.15 2.71
N ASP A 39 16.05 18.42 3.76
CA ASP A 39 16.88 17.21 3.67
C ASP A 39 16.24 16.14 2.77
N TRP A 40 14.91 15.97 2.83
CA TRP A 40 14.19 15.06 1.95
C TRP A 40 14.24 15.49 0.49
N ARG A 41 14.07 16.79 0.22
CA ARG A 41 14.14 17.35 -1.14
C ARG A 41 15.54 17.22 -1.74
N GLU A 42 16.56 17.57 -0.97
CA GLU A 42 17.96 17.47 -1.38
C GLU A 42 18.36 16.01 -1.63
N ALA A 43 17.97 15.10 -0.75
CA ALA A 43 18.23 13.67 -0.93
C ALA A 43 17.52 13.10 -2.16
N ALA A 44 16.24 13.40 -2.36
CA ALA A 44 15.49 12.93 -3.53
C ALA A 44 16.08 13.47 -4.84
N ALA A 45 16.47 14.75 -4.87
CA ALA A 45 17.12 15.36 -6.03
C ALA A 45 18.49 14.71 -6.31
N GLY A 46 19.33 14.53 -5.28
CA GLY A 46 20.64 13.89 -5.41
C GLY A 46 20.56 12.45 -5.93
N ILE A 47 19.65 11.65 -5.36
CA ILE A 47 19.40 10.27 -5.84
C ILE A 47 18.90 10.30 -7.29
N SER A 48 18.00 11.22 -7.62
CA SER A 48 17.46 11.35 -8.98
C SER A 48 18.56 11.60 -10.01
N VAL A 49 19.51 12.49 -9.72
CA VAL A 49 20.65 12.78 -10.61
C VAL A 49 21.57 11.56 -10.72
N ALA A 50 21.91 10.91 -9.60
CA ALA A 50 22.78 9.74 -9.61
C ALA A 50 22.18 8.58 -10.42
N VAL A 51 20.88 8.33 -10.27
CA VAL A 51 20.15 7.32 -11.06
C VAL A 51 20.07 7.73 -12.54
N GLN A 52 19.93 9.02 -12.83
CA GLN A 52 19.95 9.54 -14.21
C GLN A 52 21.25 9.22 -14.93
N ASP A 53 22.39 9.51 -14.29
CA ASP A 53 23.71 9.28 -14.89
C ASP A 53 23.91 7.80 -15.25
N VAL A 54 23.38 6.90 -14.42
CA VAL A 54 23.36 5.45 -14.67
C VAL A 54 22.42 5.09 -15.82
N CYS A 55 21.23 5.70 -15.90
CA CYS A 55 20.31 5.53 -17.03
C CYS A 55 20.93 6.00 -18.36
N SER A 56 21.51 7.19 -18.40
CA SER A 56 22.10 7.79 -19.60
C SER A 56 23.39 7.10 -20.05
N SER A 57 24.19 6.54 -19.13
CA SER A 57 25.42 5.81 -19.45
C SER A 57 25.17 4.37 -19.95
N GLY A 58 23.92 3.90 -19.99
CA GLY A 58 23.57 2.57 -20.49
C GLY A 58 24.09 1.40 -19.64
N ARG A 59 24.62 1.66 -18.43
CA ARG A 59 25.15 0.62 -17.53
C ARG A 59 24.03 -0.32 -17.10
N SER A 60 24.28 -1.63 -17.05
CA SER A 60 23.29 -2.56 -16.48
C SER A 60 23.37 -2.51 -14.95
N GLY A 61 22.25 -2.25 -14.27
CA GLY A 61 22.19 -2.12 -12.81
C GLY A 61 22.37 -0.68 -12.30
N GLY A 62 22.29 -0.50 -10.98
CA GLY A 62 22.52 0.80 -10.33
C GLY A 62 21.30 1.74 -10.24
N ARG A 63 20.11 1.27 -10.63
CA ARG A 63 18.88 2.10 -10.73
C ARG A 63 17.82 1.81 -9.67
N THR A 64 18.14 0.95 -8.70
CA THR A 64 17.21 0.49 -7.68
C THR A 64 17.43 1.27 -6.39
N VAL A 65 16.36 1.85 -5.86
CA VAL A 65 16.36 2.64 -4.62
C VAL A 65 15.37 2.02 -3.65
N ALA A 66 15.82 1.68 -2.43
CA ALA A 66 14.94 1.15 -1.39
C ALA A 66 14.71 2.18 -0.28
N VAL A 67 13.46 2.32 0.17
CA VAL A 67 13.08 3.23 1.25
C VAL A 67 12.65 2.42 2.47
N CYS A 68 13.45 2.49 3.54
CA CYS A 68 13.34 1.66 4.74
C CYS A 68 13.08 2.50 5.99
N GLY A 69 12.42 1.89 6.99
CA GLY A 69 12.14 2.54 8.28
C GLY A 69 10.89 2.02 8.98
N ALA A 70 10.76 2.34 10.27
CA ALA A 70 9.65 1.86 11.08
C ALA A 70 8.26 2.32 10.58
N LYS A 71 7.19 1.72 11.11
CA LYS A 71 5.83 2.17 10.83
C LYS A 71 5.63 3.66 11.15
N GLY A 72 5.06 4.42 10.21
CA GLY A 72 4.72 5.83 10.40
C GLY A 72 5.90 6.82 10.33
N THR A 73 7.06 6.41 9.78
CA THR A 73 8.20 7.32 9.55
C THR A 73 8.07 8.18 8.30
N GLY A 74 7.14 7.83 7.40
CA GLY A 74 6.89 8.54 6.14
C GLY A 74 7.51 7.89 4.90
N LYS A 75 7.79 6.59 4.93
CA LYS A 75 8.37 5.82 3.80
C LYS A 75 7.66 6.08 2.47
N SER A 76 6.36 5.84 2.40
CA SER A 76 5.61 6.04 1.16
C SER A 76 5.57 7.50 0.71
N SER A 77 5.61 8.45 1.65
CA SER A 77 5.69 9.88 1.34
C SER A 77 7.04 10.28 0.74
N PHE A 78 8.15 9.79 1.29
CA PHE A 78 9.47 9.98 0.70
C PHE A 78 9.58 9.23 -0.64
N GLY A 79 9.05 8.01 -0.72
CA GLY A 79 8.99 7.25 -1.96
C GLY A 79 8.28 8.03 -3.06
N ARG A 80 7.11 8.62 -2.79
CA ARG A 80 6.39 9.47 -3.76
C ARG A 80 7.20 10.69 -4.19
N LEU A 81 7.86 11.36 -3.24
CA LEU A 81 8.75 12.48 -3.56
C LEU A 81 9.86 12.05 -4.52
N LEU A 82 10.50 10.91 -4.24
CA LEU A 82 11.55 10.34 -5.07
C LEU A 82 11.04 9.93 -6.45
N ALA A 83 9.92 9.21 -6.53
CA ALA A 83 9.31 8.79 -7.79
C ALA A 83 8.94 10.01 -8.65
N ASN A 84 8.35 11.06 -8.06
CA ASN A 84 8.04 12.30 -8.76
C ASN A 84 9.30 13.02 -9.24
N SER A 85 10.36 13.03 -8.44
CA SER A 85 11.66 13.61 -8.83
C SER A 85 12.27 12.85 -10.03
N LEU A 86 12.23 11.52 -9.99
CA LEU A 86 12.74 10.67 -11.08
C LEU A 86 11.94 10.87 -12.37
N LEU A 87 10.60 10.95 -12.29
CA LEU A 87 9.72 11.22 -13.44
C LEU A 87 9.99 12.60 -14.07
N ASN A 88 10.22 13.62 -13.25
CA ASN A 88 10.48 14.97 -13.74
C ASN A 88 11.83 15.11 -14.45
N ASN A 89 12.86 14.42 -13.96
CA ASN A 89 14.24 14.63 -14.42
C ASN A 89 14.74 13.60 -15.43
N THR A 90 14.25 12.36 -15.38
CA THR A 90 15.03 11.23 -15.93
C THR A 90 14.24 10.24 -16.78
N ALA A 91 13.01 9.90 -16.39
CA ALA A 91 12.41 8.64 -16.79
C ALA A 91 11.04 8.82 -17.44
N GLN A 92 10.86 8.20 -18.62
CA GLN A 92 9.52 8.04 -19.22
C GLN A 92 8.60 7.21 -18.32
N SER A 93 9.18 6.29 -17.54
CA SER A 93 8.48 5.53 -16.53
C SER A 93 9.38 5.17 -15.34
N VAL A 94 8.82 5.14 -14.14
CA VAL A 94 9.49 4.72 -12.90
C VAL A 94 8.76 3.49 -12.36
N ALA A 95 9.48 2.40 -12.14
CA ALA A 95 8.92 1.22 -11.51
C ALA A 95 8.77 1.43 -10.00
N TRP A 96 7.62 1.06 -9.46
CA TRP A 96 7.34 1.10 -8.04
C TRP A 96 7.00 -0.30 -7.54
N LEU A 97 7.84 -0.85 -6.67
CA LEU A 97 7.56 -2.09 -5.95
C LEU A 97 7.02 -1.76 -4.56
N ASP A 98 5.77 -2.13 -4.32
CA ASP A 98 5.15 -2.02 -3.01
C ASP A 98 5.23 -3.35 -2.27
N ALA A 99 6.10 -3.39 -1.27
CA ALA A 99 6.30 -4.53 -0.40
C ALA A 99 5.58 -4.37 0.96
N ASP A 100 4.73 -3.34 1.14
CA ASP A 100 3.87 -3.21 2.32
C ASP A 100 2.46 -3.79 2.08
N CYS A 101 2.30 -5.08 2.39
CA CYS A 101 1.01 -5.76 2.28
C CYS A 101 -0.09 -5.21 3.22
N GLY A 102 0.29 -4.48 4.28
CA GLY A 102 -0.67 -3.94 5.23
C GLY A 102 -1.28 -2.63 4.74
N GLN A 103 -0.47 -1.74 4.20
CA GLN A 103 -0.89 -0.41 3.74
C GLN A 103 -0.29 -0.10 2.36
N PRO A 104 -0.78 -0.76 1.28
CA PRO A 104 -0.28 -0.50 -0.05
C PRO A 104 -0.59 0.95 -0.47
N GLU A 105 0.39 1.63 -1.05
CA GLU A 105 0.34 3.02 -1.49
C GLU A 105 -0.57 3.19 -2.70
N PHE A 106 -0.43 2.31 -3.69
CA PHE A 106 -1.34 2.24 -4.83
C PHE A 106 -2.45 1.24 -4.54
N THR A 107 -3.23 1.50 -3.48
CA THR A 107 -4.51 0.80 -3.34
C THR A 107 -5.36 1.17 -4.54
N CYS A 108 -5.94 0.20 -5.24
CA CYS A 108 -6.58 0.49 -6.51
C CYS A 108 -7.99 -0.05 -6.65
N ARG A 109 -8.66 0.36 -7.73
CA ARG A 109 -10.02 -0.09 -8.10
C ARG A 109 -10.17 -1.60 -8.10
N VAL A 110 -9.09 -2.34 -8.35
CA VAL A 110 -9.05 -3.79 -8.48
C VAL A 110 -8.36 -4.49 -7.31
N PHE A 111 -7.64 -3.74 -6.45
CA PHE A 111 -6.65 -4.27 -5.53
C PHE A 111 -6.69 -3.56 -4.16
N CYS A 112 -6.74 -4.34 -3.08
CA CYS A 112 -6.79 -3.86 -1.69
C CYS A 112 -5.65 -4.43 -0.82
N ALA A 113 -5.68 -4.20 0.50
CA ALA A 113 -4.65 -4.71 1.42
C ALA A 113 -4.50 -6.24 1.35
N GLY A 114 -3.29 -6.75 1.62
CA GLY A 114 -2.96 -8.17 1.63
C GLY A 114 -2.20 -8.66 0.40
N MET A 115 -1.47 -7.79 -0.29
CA MET A 115 -0.76 -8.12 -1.53
C MET A 115 0.57 -7.39 -1.61
N VAL A 116 1.41 -7.84 -2.55
CA VAL A 116 2.58 -7.10 -3.02
C VAL A 116 2.42 -6.83 -4.51
N SER A 117 2.88 -5.68 -4.97
CA SER A 117 2.60 -5.23 -6.35
C SER A 117 3.73 -4.41 -6.95
N LEU A 118 3.90 -4.54 -8.25
CA LEU A 118 4.79 -3.75 -9.09
C LEU A 118 3.94 -2.88 -10.04
N THR A 119 4.21 -1.58 -10.09
CA THR A 119 3.48 -0.62 -10.93
C THR A 119 4.45 0.30 -11.65
N TYR A 120 4.31 0.48 -12.96
CA TYR A 120 5.07 1.47 -13.71
C TYR A 120 4.32 2.80 -13.69
N LEU A 121 4.97 3.81 -13.13
CA LEU A 121 4.46 5.16 -13.04
C LEU A 121 4.94 5.93 -14.25
N ASP A 122 4.01 6.54 -14.98
CA ASP A 122 4.24 7.41 -16.15
C ASP A 122 3.90 8.88 -15.87
N ARG A 123 3.35 9.14 -14.67
CA ARG A 123 2.78 10.43 -14.27
C ARG A 123 3.00 10.64 -12.78
N PRO A 124 3.22 11.90 -12.33
CA PRO A 124 3.39 12.20 -10.92
C PRO A 124 2.25 11.70 -10.02
N VAL A 125 2.60 11.34 -8.80
CA VAL A 125 1.69 10.81 -7.78
C VAL A 125 1.43 11.88 -6.72
N TYR A 126 0.17 12.31 -6.63
CA TYR A 126 -0.28 13.33 -5.69
C TYR A 126 -1.44 12.84 -4.82
N GLY A 127 -1.59 13.42 -3.62
CA GLY A 127 -2.71 13.12 -2.72
C GLY A 127 -2.49 11.92 -1.79
N LEU A 128 -3.57 11.42 -1.19
CA LEU A 128 -3.58 10.23 -0.32
C LEU A 128 -3.71 8.95 -1.16
N PRO A 129 -3.33 7.76 -0.64
CA PRO A 129 -3.41 6.48 -1.36
C PRO A 129 -4.71 6.27 -2.15
N HIS A 130 -5.86 6.58 -1.55
CA HIS A 130 -7.18 6.43 -2.18
C HIS A 130 -7.44 7.43 -3.33
N MET A 131 -6.61 8.45 -3.52
CA MET A 131 -6.76 9.49 -4.54
C MET A 131 -5.94 9.23 -5.81
N HIS A 132 -5.01 8.27 -5.79
CA HIS A 132 -4.11 7.95 -6.92
C HIS A 132 -4.06 6.46 -7.23
N GLN A 133 -5.25 5.85 -7.23
CA GLN A 133 -5.47 4.44 -7.53
C GLN A 133 -5.01 4.08 -8.95
N ARG A 134 -4.20 3.03 -9.09
CA ARG A 134 -3.74 2.52 -10.40
C ARG A 134 -3.75 1.00 -10.44
N LYS A 135 -4.11 0.40 -11.57
CA LYS A 135 -3.94 -1.04 -11.78
C LYS A 135 -2.43 -1.34 -11.82
N PRO A 136 -1.90 -2.20 -10.95
CA PRO A 136 -0.53 -2.67 -11.04
C PRO A 136 -0.34 -3.55 -12.29
N ASP A 137 0.85 -3.48 -12.85
CA ASP A 137 1.27 -4.30 -13.98
C ASP A 137 1.48 -5.75 -13.56
N GLN A 138 1.95 -5.97 -12.32
CA GLN A 138 2.09 -7.27 -11.70
C GLN A 138 1.70 -7.22 -10.23
N ALA A 139 0.96 -8.23 -9.75
CA ALA A 139 0.62 -8.37 -8.35
C ALA A 139 0.65 -9.83 -7.92
N ARG A 140 0.89 -10.06 -6.63
CA ARG A 140 0.85 -11.36 -5.95
C ARG A 140 0.00 -11.26 -4.69
N PHE A 141 -0.91 -12.21 -4.52
CA PHE A 141 -1.82 -12.20 -3.40
C PHE A 141 -1.18 -12.89 -2.19
N VAL A 142 -0.93 -12.13 -1.13
CA VAL A 142 -0.39 -12.66 0.13
C VAL A 142 -1.52 -13.15 1.05
N GLY A 143 -2.71 -12.54 0.94
CA GLY A 143 -3.89 -12.95 1.70
C GLY A 143 -3.79 -12.67 3.21
N HIS A 144 -2.87 -11.81 3.66
CA HIS A 144 -2.78 -11.37 5.04
C HIS A 144 -2.17 -9.96 5.13
N LEU A 145 -2.50 -9.22 6.19
CA LEU A 145 -2.06 -7.84 6.42
C LEU A 145 -0.62 -7.70 6.96
N SER A 146 0.07 -8.83 7.10
CA SER A 146 1.40 -8.93 7.68
C SER A 146 2.13 -10.10 7.06
N ALA A 147 3.37 -9.84 6.65
CA ALA A 147 4.30 -10.83 6.12
C ALA A 147 4.68 -11.93 7.15
N GLU A 148 4.44 -11.73 8.44
CA GLU A 148 4.78 -12.72 9.49
C GLU A 148 4.05 -14.04 9.34
N ARG A 149 2.85 -14.03 8.78
CA ARG A 149 2.01 -15.23 8.76
C ARG A 149 2.56 -16.31 7.85
N ASP A 150 3.10 -15.88 6.72
CA ASP A 150 3.78 -16.75 5.78
C ASP A 150 4.98 -15.99 5.16
N PRO A 151 6.12 -15.96 5.88
CA PRO A 151 7.32 -15.26 5.45
C PRO A 151 7.88 -15.82 4.14
N VAL A 152 7.72 -17.14 3.91
CA VAL A 152 8.22 -17.84 2.73
C VAL A 152 7.41 -17.43 1.51
N ALA A 153 6.07 -17.49 1.59
CA ALA A 153 5.21 -17.05 0.50
C ALA A 153 5.37 -15.54 0.21
N TYR A 154 5.49 -14.70 1.25
CA TYR A 154 5.76 -13.27 1.06
C TYR A 154 7.11 -13.02 0.37
N ARG A 155 8.18 -13.73 0.78
CA ARG A 155 9.50 -13.63 0.16
C ARG A 155 9.45 -14.07 -1.31
N GLY A 156 8.80 -15.20 -1.60
CA GLY A 156 8.59 -15.68 -2.96
C GLY A 156 7.88 -14.65 -3.83
N ALA A 157 6.75 -14.13 -3.36
CA ALA A 157 5.98 -13.11 -4.05
C ALA A 157 6.80 -11.86 -4.40
N VAL A 158 7.66 -11.39 -3.49
CA VAL A 158 8.55 -10.24 -3.77
C VAL A 158 9.65 -10.61 -4.76
N GLN A 159 10.25 -11.79 -4.63
CA GLN A 159 11.30 -12.27 -5.54
C GLN A 159 10.77 -12.44 -6.97
N GLU A 160 9.55 -12.95 -7.14
CA GLU A 160 8.88 -13.07 -8.43
C GLU A 160 8.69 -11.70 -9.10
N LEU A 161 8.24 -10.69 -8.35
CA LEU A 161 8.07 -9.33 -8.87
C LEU A 161 9.40 -8.69 -9.27
N LEU A 162 10.45 -8.88 -8.48
CA LEU A 162 11.81 -8.41 -8.81
C LEU A 162 12.36 -9.08 -10.07
N SER A 163 12.15 -10.40 -10.19
CA SER A 163 12.59 -11.19 -11.35
C SER A 163 11.84 -10.79 -12.61
N TRP A 164 10.53 -10.57 -12.49
CA TRP A 164 9.70 -10.08 -13.60
C TRP A 164 10.14 -8.70 -14.07
N HIS A 165 10.41 -7.77 -13.14
CA HIS A 165 10.96 -6.45 -13.47
C HIS A 165 12.30 -6.55 -14.21
N ALA A 166 13.21 -7.37 -13.70
CA ALA A 166 14.52 -7.58 -14.30
C ALA A 166 14.43 -8.21 -15.72
N ALA A 167 13.38 -8.98 -16.01
CA ALA A 167 13.17 -9.58 -17.34
C ALA A 167 12.51 -8.62 -18.34
N HIS A 168 11.59 -7.75 -17.92
CA HIS A 168 10.73 -6.98 -18.84
C HIS A 168 11.11 -5.51 -18.99
N HIS A 169 11.63 -4.86 -17.95
CA HIS A 169 11.84 -3.39 -17.94
C HIS A 169 13.14 -2.99 -17.25
N THR A 170 14.26 -3.43 -17.80
CA THR A 170 15.62 -3.16 -17.27
C THR A 170 16.05 -1.70 -17.32
N SER A 171 15.37 -0.88 -18.12
CA SER A 171 15.68 0.54 -18.31
C SER A 171 15.00 1.47 -17.29
N ALA A 172 13.89 1.04 -16.70
CA ALA A 172 13.14 1.86 -15.74
C ALA A 172 13.84 1.84 -14.37
N PRO A 173 14.03 3.00 -13.71
CA PRO A 173 14.49 3.02 -12.33
C PRO A 173 13.42 2.45 -11.39
N LEU A 174 13.87 1.73 -10.36
CA LEU A 174 13.01 1.00 -9.44
C LEU A 174 13.03 1.65 -8.05
N VAL A 175 11.87 2.06 -7.56
CA VAL A 175 11.66 2.53 -6.19
C VAL A 175 10.95 1.43 -5.39
N ILE A 176 11.56 0.99 -4.30
CA ILE A 176 11.01 -0.06 -3.43
C ILE A 176 10.50 0.56 -2.13
N ASN A 177 9.19 0.49 -1.91
CA ASN A 177 8.55 0.85 -0.65
C ASN A 177 8.48 -0.39 0.27
N THR A 178 9.24 -0.40 1.36
CA THR A 178 9.28 -1.56 2.26
C THR A 178 8.19 -1.49 3.34
N CYS A 179 7.86 -2.65 3.94
CA CYS A 179 6.99 -2.67 5.10
C CYS A 179 7.64 -1.99 6.34
N GLY A 180 6.82 -1.63 7.32
CA GLY A 180 7.27 -0.95 8.56
C GLY A 180 7.92 -1.83 9.63
N TRP A 181 8.28 -3.07 9.30
CA TRP A 181 8.80 -4.07 10.24
C TRP A 181 10.31 -4.09 10.21
N ILE A 182 10.93 -3.78 11.35
CA ILE A 182 12.38 -3.52 11.43
C ILE A 182 13.05 -4.34 12.54
N LYS A 183 12.39 -5.37 13.06
CA LYS A 183 12.87 -6.22 14.17
C LYS A 183 12.46 -7.67 13.97
N GLY A 184 13.24 -8.57 14.57
CA GLY A 184 13.00 -10.02 14.53
C GLY A 184 12.88 -10.48 13.08
N LEU A 185 11.90 -11.35 12.81
CA LEU A 185 11.62 -11.88 11.47
C LEU A 185 11.41 -10.80 10.40
N GLY A 186 10.84 -9.65 10.75
CA GLY A 186 10.66 -8.55 9.81
C GLY A 186 11.98 -7.89 9.40
N PHE A 187 12.98 -7.89 10.29
CA PHE A 187 14.33 -7.44 9.95
C PHE A 187 15.00 -8.41 8.98
N ASP A 188 14.86 -9.72 9.21
CA ASP A 188 15.43 -10.75 8.34
C ASP A 188 14.80 -10.70 6.94
N LEU A 189 13.46 -10.57 6.86
CA LEU A 189 12.75 -10.37 5.59
C LEU A 189 13.17 -9.09 4.86
N LEU A 190 13.45 -8.01 5.58
CA LEU A 190 13.96 -6.78 5.00
C LEU A 190 15.38 -6.97 4.46
N ALA A 191 16.26 -7.64 5.22
CA ALA A 191 17.61 -7.94 4.78
C ALA A 191 17.60 -8.81 3.52
N ASP A 192 16.80 -9.88 3.51
CA ASP A 192 16.60 -10.73 2.33
C ASP A 192 16.10 -9.92 1.12
N LEU A 193 15.12 -9.04 1.30
CA LEU A 193 14.59 -8.20 0.23
C LEU A 193 15.67 -7.29 -0.35
N LEU A 194 16.45 -6.61 0.50
CA LEU A 194 17.52 -5.71 0.06
C LEU A 194 18.65 -6.49 -0.62
N GLN A 195 18.99 -7.67 -0.12
CA GLN A 195 19.98 -8.54 -0.74
C GLN A 195 19.56 -8.98 -2.14
N ASN A 196 18.30 -9.40 -2.31
CA ASN A 196 17.80 -9.85 -3.62
C ASN A 196 17.57 -8.69 -4.60
N ALA A 197 17.17 -7.51 -4.11
CA ALA A 197 16.92 -6.34 -4.94
C ALA A 197 18.19 -5.62 -5.42
N GLY A 198 19.32 -5.79 -4.71
CA GLY A 198 20.59 -5.13 -5.04
C GLY A 198 20.48 -3.61 -5.21
N PRO A 199 19.90 -2.85 -4.25
CA PRO A 199 19.70 -1.42 -4.38
C PRO A 199 21.02 -0.66 -4.46
N SER A 200 21.10 0.34 -5.35
CA SER A 200 22.22 1.28 -5.41
C SER A 200 22.13 2.35 -4.32
N HIS A 201 20.92 2.67 -3.87
CA HIS A 201 20.67 3.62 -2.81
C HIS A 201 19.68 3.03 -1.79
N VAL A 202 19.96 3.19 -0.51
CA VAL A 202 19.07 2.78 0.58
C VAL A 202 18.82 3.98 1.48
N VAL A 203 17.57 4.40 1.58
CA VAL A 203 17.15 5.52 2.42
C VAL A 203 16.59 4.99 3.72
N LEU A 204 17.25 5.30 4.83
CA LEU A 204 16.86 4.94 6.18
C LEU A 204 16.16 6.13 6.86
N LEU A 205 14.84 6.05 7.03
CA LEU A 205 14.10 7.04 7.79
C LEU A 205 14.23 6.79 9.28
N GLN A 206 15.00 7.63 9.95
CA GLN A 206 15.32 7.52 11.38
C GLN A 206 14.35 8.31 12.26
N THR A 207 14.21 7.82 13.49
CA THR A 207 13.46 8.47 14.56
C THR A 207 14.38 8.76 15.75
N ALA A 208 14.01 9.72 16.59
CA ALA A 208 14.68 10.06 17.84
C ALA A 208 14.71 8.92 18.86
N ASN A 209 13.94 7.85 18.65
CA ASN A 209 14.06 6.64 19.46
C ASN A 209 14.97 5.64 18.72
N PRO A 210 16.22 5.42 19.17
CA PRO A 210 17.16 4.52 18.49
C PRO A 210 16.63 3.09 18.36
N ARG A 211 15.76 2.65 19.28
CA ARG A 211 15.14 1.32 19.24
C ARG A 211 14.17 1.15 18.07
N ARG A 212 13.83 2.22 17.35
CA ARG A 212 12.97 2.20 16.17
C ARG A 212 13.75 2.50 14.88
N ASN A 213 15.09 2.46 14.94
CA ASN A 213 15.95 2.72 13.81
C ASN A 213 16.61 1.42 13.35
N LEU A 214 16.88 1.34 12.06
CA LEU A 214 17.69 0.30 11.46
C LEU A 214 19.18 0.66 11.62
N PRO A 215 20.09 -0.34 11.58
CA PRO A 215 21.52 -0.08 11.54
C PRO A 215 21.90 0.81 10.36
N ALA A 216 22.89 1.68 10.58
CA ALA A 216 23.47 2.56 9.57
C ALA A 216 24.23 1.83 8.47
N GLU A 217 24.72 0.64 8.80
CA GLU A 217 25.60 -0.17 7.97
C GLU A 217 24.80 -1.01 6.97
N ILE A 218 25.51 -1.60 6.00
CA ILE A 218 24.94 -2.55 5.03
C ILE A 218 24.64 -3.88 5.76
N PHE A 219 23.52 -3.90 6.50
CA PHE A 219 23.13 -5.03 7.33
C PHE A 219 22.59 -6.24 6.54
N TRP A 220 22.40 -6.10 5.23
CA TRP A 220 21.91 -7.14 4.33
C TRP A 220 23.02 -7.82 3.52
N ALA A 221 24.29 -7.57 3.87
CA ALA A 221 25.40 -8.29 3.27
C ALA A 221 25.44 -9.75 3.79
N PRO A 222 25.73 -10.75 2.93
CA PRO A 222 25.85 -12.14 3.37
C PRO A 222 26.99 -12.29 4.39
N ALA A 223 26.69 -12.97 5.51
CA ALA A 223 27.67 -13.22 6.56
C ALA A 223 28.79 -14.14 6.03
N GLY A 224 30.02 -13.63 5.99
CA GLY A 224 31.22 -14.40 5.62
C GLY A 224 31.79 -14.17 4.21
N SER A 225 31.23 -13.25 3.42
CA SER A 225 31.79 -12.89 2.11
C SER A 225 32.60 -11.59 2.19
N PRO A 226 33.94 -11.62 2.20
CA PRO A 226 34.71 -10.41 1.95
C PRO A 226 34.58 -10.06 0.46
N ALA A 227 33.94 -8.92 0.17
CA ALA A 227 34.11 -8.16 -1.08
C ALA A 227 33.59 -8.75 -2.41
N GLN A 228 32.32 -9.21 -2.48
CA GLN A 228 31.61 -9.35 -3.76
C GLN A 228 30.14 -8.86 -3.71
N VAL A 229 29.88 -7.74 -3.02
CA VAL A 229 28.66 -6.95 -3.27
C VAL A 229 28.95 -6.03 -4.46
N PRO A 230 28.13 -6.00 -5.52
CA PRO A 230 28.34 -5.06 -6.62
C PRO A 230 28.11 -3.62 -6.13
N ALA A 231 29.21 -2.88 -5.91
CA ALA A 231 29.31 -1.48 -5.46
C ALA A 231 28.56 -1.14 -4.15
N PRO A 232 29.17 -0.43 -3.18
CA PRO A 232 28.51 -0.19 -1.90
C PRO A 232 27.28 0.68 -2.13
N ALA A 233 26.10 0.11 -1.85
CA ALA A 233 24.86 0.86 -1.85
C ALA A 233 25.04 2.14 -1.02
N CYS A 234 24.71 3.29 -1.59
CA CYS A 234 24.74 4.56 -0.86
C CYS A 234 23.64 4.54 0.20
N VAL A 235 24.03 4.52 1.48
CA VAL A 235 23.09 4.53 2.60
C VAL A 235 22.88 5.97 3.08
N LEU A 236 21.67 6.48 2.93
CA LEU A 236 21.28 7.83 3.32
C LEU A 236 20.39 7.77 4.57
N GLN A 237 20.70 8.56 5.58
CA GLN A 237 19.90 8.64 6.81
C GLN A 237 19.15 9.97 6.84
N LEU A 238 17.83 9.91 6.86
CA LEU A 238 16.96 11.09 6.89
C LEU A 238 16.09 11.09 8.13
N GLN A 239 15.69 12.28 8.58
CA GLN A 239 14.79 12.41 9.73
C GLN A 239 13.35 12.07 9.33
N ALA A 240 12.64 11.33 10.19
CA ALA A 240 11.23 11.02 9.96
C ALA A 240 10.33 12.26 10.18
N VAL A 241 9.27 12.38 9.36
CA VAL A 241 8.33 13.53 9.34
C VAL A 241 7.74 13.88 10.70
N GLY A 242 7.54 12.89 11.58
CA GLY A 242 6.91 13.09 12.89
C GLY A 242 7.78 13.80 13.94
N GLN A 243 8.96 14.30 13.55
CA GLN A 243 9.96 14.87 14.46
C GLN A 243 10.58 16.18 13.99
N LEU A 244 10.07 16.73 12.89
CA LEU A 244 10.40 18.11 12.57
C LEU A 244 9.91 18.97 13.74
N PRO A 245 10.72 19.90 14.27
CA PRO A 245 10.19 20.90 15.17
C PRO A 245 8.95 21.48 14.48
N PRO A 246 7.82 21.66 15.19
CA PRO A 246 6.68 22.36 14.60
C PRO A 246 7.25 23.62 13.98
N ALA A 247 7.02 23.83 12.69
CA ALA A 247 7.42 25.06 12.03
C ALA A 247 7.04 26.20 12.98
N PRO A 248 7.94 27.17 13.27
CA PRO A 248 7.59 28.28 14.15
C PRO A 248 6.24 28.75 13.64
N ALA A 249 5.23 28.69 14.51
CA ALA A 249 3.88 28.95 14.10
C ALA A 249 3.89 30.38 13.55
N ALA A 250 4.02 30.51 12.23
CA ALA A 250 3.62 31.73 11.55
C ALA A 250 2.23 31.95 12.10
N PRO A 251 1.98 33.09 12.79
CA PRO A 251 0.77 33.29 13.56
C PRO A 251 -0.35 32.84 12.66
N ALA A 252 -0.98 31.72 13.04
CA ALA A 252 -2.01 31.14 12.21
C ALA A 252 -3.04 32.24 12.15
N GLN A 253 -3.05 33.01 11.06
CA GLN A 253 -4.21 33.78 10.68
C GLN A 253 -5.22 32.68 10.39
N GLN A 254 -5.88 32.22 11.46
CA GLN A 254 -7.08 31.43 11.38
C GLN A 254 -8.02 32.32 10.59
N LEU A 255 -8.04 32.09 9.28
CA LEU A 255 -9.08 32.62 8.42
C LEU A 255 -10.40 32.28 9.13
N PRO A 256 -11.24 33.27 9.47
CA PRO A 256 -12.53 33.00 10.08
C PRO A 256 -13.27 31.99 9.21
N GLY A 257 -13.55 30.80 9.74
CA GLY A 257 -14.19 29.70 9.00
C GLY A 257 -13.25 28.62 8.45
N ALA A 258 -11.94 28.63 8.76
CA ALA A 258 -11.06 27.52 8.40
C ALA A 258 -11.55 26.22 9.08
N PRO A 259 -11.79 25.13 8.31
CA PRO A 259 -12.22 23.87 8.88
C PRO A 259 -11.17 23.35 9.89
N PRO A 260 -11.60 22.64 10.95
CA PRO A 260 -10.67 22.08 11.92
C PRO A 260 -9.64 21.19 11.23
N ALA A 261 -8.41 21.18 11.75
CA ALA A 261 -7.33 20.38 11.22
C ALA A 261 -7.79 18.92 11.04
N PRO A 262 -7.54 18.30 9.86
CA PRO A 262 -8.07 16.98 9.57
C PRO A 262 -7.54 15.96 10.58
N LYS A 263 -8.45 15.16 11.15
CA LYS A 263 -8.10 14.05 12.05
C LYS A 263 -7.14 13.10 11.32
N LYS A 264 -6.00 12.80 11.94
CA LYS A 264 -5.09 11.77 11.42
C LYS A 264 -5.79 10.42 11.45
N LEU A 265 -6.00 9.84 10.28
CA LEU A 265 -6.59 8.51 10.14
C LEU A 265 -5.61 7.44 10.64
N SER A 266 -6.13 6.46 11.38
CA SER A 266 -5.42 5.25 11.76
C SER A 266 -5.22 4.33 10.55
N ALA A 267 -4.27 3.39 10.69
CA ALA A 267 -4.03 2.39 9.64
C ALA A 267 -5.24 1.48 9.38
N ALA A 268 -6.13 1.31 10.34
CA ALA A 268 -7.37 0.57 10.13
C ALA A 268 -8.35 1.42 9.30
N GLU A 269 -8.62 2.66 9.71
CA GLU A 269 -9.50 3.59 9.00
C GLU A 269 -9.06 3.81 7.53
N THR A 270 -7.76 3.98 7.28
CA THR A 270 -7.24 4.12 5.90
C THR A 270 -7.50 2.89 5.05
N ARG A 271 -7.33 1.68 5.60
CA ARG A 271 -7.61 0.43 4.87
C ARG A 271 -9.09 0.25 4.62
N SER A 272 -9.92 0.58 5.62
CA SER A 272 -11.37 0.51 5.46
C SER A 272 -11.88 1.47 4.38
N LEU A 273 -11.30 2.68 4.28
CA LEU A 273 -11.57 3.60 3.18
C LEU A 273 -11.21 3.00 1.82
N SER A 274 -10.07 2.31 1.71
CA SER A 274 -9.71 1.62 0.47
C SER A 274 -10.73 0.53 0.10
N TRP A 275 -11.17 -0.27 1.07
CA TRP A 275 -12.24 -1.27 0.87
C TRP A 275 -13.57 -0.62 0.46
N LEU A 276 -13.91 0.52 1.04
CA LEU A 276 -15.10 1.28 0.66
C LEU A 276 -15.00 1.77 -0.78
N VAL A 277 -13.85 2.29 -1.22
CA VAL A 277 -13.66 2.73 -2.61
C VAL A 277 -13.80 1.55 -3.57
N TRP A 278 -13.16 0.43 -3.25
CA TRP A 278 -13.26 -0.81 -4.03
C TRP A 278 -14.71 -1.33 -4.12
N ALA A 279 -15.43 -1.36 -3.00
CA ALA A 279 -16.83 -1.79 -2.97
C ALA A 279 -17.73 -0.89 -3.80
N ARG A 280 -17.50 0.43 -3.77
CA ARG A 280 -18.23 1.42 -4.57
C ARG A 280 -17.97 1.26 -6.06
N GLU A 281 -16.74 0.91 -6.44
CA GLU A 281 -16.39 0.63 -7.82
C GLU A 281 -17.17 -0.57 -8.36
N ILE A 282 -17.31 -1.67 -7.59
CA ILE A 282 -18.12 -2.84 -7.99
C ILE A 282 -19.54 -2.39 -8.37
N VAL A 283 -20.15 -1.57 -7.52
CA VAL A 283 -21.56 -1.20 -7.67
C VAL A 283 -21.78 0.01 -8.59
N GLY A 284 -20.70 0.56 -9.18
CA GLY A 284 -20.77 1.72 -10.07
C GLY A 284 -21.09 3.05 -9.36
N LEU A 285 -20.81 3.16 -8.06
CA LEU A 285 -21.03 4.39 -7.28
C LEU A 285 -19.82 5.34 -7.36
N PRO A 286 -19.99 6.67 -7.19
CA PRO A 286 -18.90 7.63 -7.27
C PRO A 286 -17.76 7.34 -6.28
N THR A 287 -16.52 7.32 -6.77
CA THR A 287 -15.32 7.01 -5.97
C THR A 287 -14.49 8.24 -5.55
N SER A 288 -14.81 9.43 -6.05
CA SER A 288 -14.15 10.68 -5.69
C SER A 288 -14.81 11.34 -4.47
N GLY A 289 -14.01 11.99 -3.62
CA GLY A 289 -14.50 12.77 -2.48
C GLY A 289 -15.18 11.95 -1.38
N ILE A 290 -14.93 10.64 -1.32
CA ILE A 290 -15.56 9.74 -0.34
C ILE A 290 -15.23 10.19 1.09
N ARG A 291 -16.27 10.28 1.91
CA ARG A 291 -16.18 10.46 3.34
C ARG A 291 -16.59 9.19 4.06
N TRP A 292 -15.97 8.94 5.22
CA TRP A 292 -16.35 7.83 6.09
C TRP A 292 -17.61 8.21 6.86
N GLU A 293 -18.77 8.13 6.20
CA GLU A 293 -20.08 8.50 6.74
C GLU A 293 -21.05 7.31 6.68
N ALA A 294 -21.93 7.21 7.67
CA ALA A 294 -22.86 6.08 7.82
C ALA A 294 -23.74 5.87 6.58
N ASP A 295 -24.29 6.95 6.00
CA ASP A 295 -25.15 6.87 4.82
C ASP A 295 -24.38 6.37 3.59
N THR A 296 -23.12 6.80 3.44
CA THR A 296 -22.24 6.36 2.35
C THR A 296 -21.95 4.86 2.45
N LEU A 297 -21.69 4.37 3.67
CA LEU A 297 -21.44 2.96 3.96
C LEU A 297 -22.70 2.11 3.71
N ALA A 298 -23.85 2.53 4.24
CA ALA A 298 -25.12 1.82 4.08
C ALA A 298 -25.55 1.71 2.62
N ALA A 299 -25.43 2.79 1.84
CA ALA A 299 -25.73 2.78 0.41
C ALA A 299 -24.83 1.80 -0.36
N THR A 300 -23.55 1.73 0.03
CA THR A 300 -22.57 0.84 -0.63
C THR A 300 -22.82 -0.62 -0.25
N ALA A 301 -23.11 -0.91 1.03
CA ALA A 301 -23.46 -2.25 1.49
C ALA A 301 -24.73 -2.78 0.81
N MET A 302 -25.75 -1.94 0.67
CA MET A 302 -26.97 -2.27 -0.09
C MET A 302 -26.66 -2.51 -1.57
N GLY A 303 -25.82 -1.67 -2.18
CA GLY A 303 -25.32 -1.86 -3.54
C GLY A 303 -24.69 -3.24 -3.72
N LEU A 304 -23.75 -3.61 -2.84
CA LEU A 304 -23.05 -4.90 -2.90
C LEU A 304 -24.03 -6.08 -2.80
N ALA A 305 -24.99 -6.00 -1.88
CA ALA A 305 -25.99 -7.05 -1.69
C ALA A 305 -26.87 -7.26 -2.94
N SER A 306 -27.22 -6.17 -3.63
CA SER A 306 -28.10 -6.18 -4.81
C SER A 306 -27.38 -6.37 -6.15
N HIS A 307 -26.05 -6.22 -6.18
CA HIS A 307 -25.27 -6.30 -7.42
C HIS A 307 -25.28 -7.70 -8.02
N THR A 308 -25.30 -7.79 -9.35
CA THR A 308 -25.26 -9.08 -10.07
C THR A 308 -23.85 -9.67 -10.02
N PRO A 309 -23.65 -10.89 -9.50
CA PRO A 309 -22.34 -11.51 -9.42
C PRO A 309 -21.98 -12.24 -10.71
N TYR A 310 -20.68 -12.48 -10.89
CA TYR A 310 -20.19 -13.51 -11.79
C TYR A 310 -20.52 -14.90 -11.21
N THR A 311 -20.80 -15.86 -12.08
CA THR A 311 -21.00 -17.26 -11.68
C THR A 311 -19.85 -18.09 -12.22
N VAL A 312 -19.25 -18.92 -11.36
CA VAL A 312 -18.16 -19.82 -11.74
C VAL A 312 -18.42 -21.22 -11.22
N GLN A 313 -18.08 -22.23 -12.02
CA GLN A 313 -18.10 -23.61 -11.58
C GLN A 313 -16.82 -23.92 -10.80
N LEU A 314 -16.94 -24.45 -9.58
CA LEU A 314 -15.78 -24.71 -8.73
C LEU A 314 -14.89 -25.84 -9.27
N SER A 315 -15.39 -26.70 -10.15
CA SER A 315 -14.58 -27.72 -10.83
C SER A 315 -13.57 -27.13 -11.81
N ASP A 316 -13.83 -25.92 -12.31
CA ASP A 316 -13.01 -25.25 -13.32
C ASP A 316 -11.91 -24.40 -12.66
N MET A 317 -11.95 -24.29 -11.32
CA MET A 317 -11.08 -23.43 -10.53
C MET A 317 -10.21 -24.25 -9.60
N THR A 318 -8.94 -23.87 -9.46
CA THR A 318 -8.14 -24.34 -8.32
C THR A 318 -8.40 -23.45 -7.12
N VAL A 319 -8.76 -24.04 -5.98
CA VAL A 319 -8.95 -23.30 -4.72
C VAL A 319 -7.75 -23.53 -3.81
N GLU A 320 -7.06 -22.46 -3.45
CA GLU A 320 -5.89 -22.48 -2.57
C GLU A 320 -6.21 -21.73 -1.28
N VAL A 321 -6.22 -22.44 -0.15
CA VAL A 321 -6.39 -21.80 1.16
C VAL A 321 -5.02 -21.43 1.70
N LEU A 322 -4.76 -20.13 1.81
CA LEU A 322 -3.52 -19.60 2.35
C LEU A 322 -3.55 -19.63 3.89
N HIS A 323 -2.40 -19.85 4.52
CA HIS A 323 -2.22 -19.77 5.99
C HIS A 323 -3.04 -20.78 6.81
N ALA A 324 -3.64 -21.79 6.18
CA ALA A 324 -4.43 -22.83 6.85
C ALA A 324 -4.54 -24.09 5.99
N SER A 325 -4.78 -25.24 6.64
CA SER A 325 -5.19 -26.48 5.98
C SER A 325 -6.66 -26.71 6.23
N VAL A 326 -7.40 -27.07 5.18
CA VAL A 326 -8.85 -27.25 5.21
C VAL A 326 -9.18 -28.62 4.63
N ALA A 327 -10.04 -29.37 5.31
CA ALA A 327 -10.51 -30.65 4.79
C ALA A 327 -11.34 -30.42 3.50
N PRO A 328 -11.20 -31.25 2.44
CA PRO A 328 -11.85 -31.01 1.16
C PRO A 328 -13.37 -30.79 1.24
N GLY A 329 -14.07 -31.47 2.15
CA GLY A 329 -15.52 -31.30 2.36
C GLY A 329 -15.94 -29.98 3.00
N GLN A 330 -15.00 -29.14 3.46
CA GLN A 330 -15.27 -27.87 4.11
C GLN A 330 -15.01 -26.65 3.22
N LEU A 331 -14.50 -26.83 1.99
CA LEU A 331 -14.13 -25.74 1.10
C LEU A 331 -15.31 -24.79 0.81
N GLY A 332 -16.52 -25.31 0.62
CA GLY A 332 -17.70 -24.48 0.39
C GLY A 332 -18.01 -23.52 1.56
N TYR A 333 -17.78 -23.96 2.80
CA TYR A 333 -17.98 -23.12 3.99
C TYR A 333 -16.87 -22.07 4.15
N VAL A 334 -15.64 -22.42 3.79
CA VAL A 334 -14.50 -21.50 3.84
C VAL A 334 -14.62 -20.41 2.77
N LEU A 335 -15.12 -20.76 1.59
CA LEU A 335 -15.32 -19.81 0.50
C LEU A 335 -16.48 -18.86 0.77
N ASN A 336 -17.57 -19.32 1.39
CA ASN A 336 -18.77 -18.50 1.54
C ASN A 336 -18.53 -17.24 2.39
N GLY A 337 -18.63 -16.05 1.78
CA GLY A 337 -18.36 -14.76 2.40
C GLY A 337 -16.88 -14.35 2.42
N ALA A 338 -15.99 -15.17 1.87
CA ALA A 338 -14.56 -14.91 1.90
C ALA A 338 -14.13 -13.87 0.86
N LEU A 339 -13.10 -13.09 1.24
CA LEU A 339 -12.30 -12.31 0.31
C LEU A 339 -11.24 -13.20 -0.33
N VAL A 340 -11.21 -13.18 -1.65
CA VAL A 340 -10.31 -14.03 -2.45
C VAL A 340 -9.45 -13.20 -3.39
N GLY A 341 -8.21 -13.63 -3.56
CA GLY A 341 -7.38 -13.26 -4.70
C GLY A 341 -7.89 -14.00 -5.94
N LEU A 342 -8.19 -13.24 -6.99
CA LEU A 342 -8.57 -13.74 -8.30
C LEU A 342 -7.30 -13.84 -9.14
N CYS A 343 -6.81 -15.06 -9.29
CA CYS A 343 -5.47 -15.30 -9.82
C CYS A 343 -5.52 -16.12 -11.12
N SER A 344 -4.55 -15.85 -11.99
CA SER A 344 -4.26 -16.65 -13.18
C SER A 344 -2.97 -17.42 -12.98
N ARG A 345 -2.98 -18.70 -13.38
CA ARG A 345 -1.83 -19.59 -13.38
C ARG A 345 -1.62 -20.17 -14.78
N ALA A 346 -0.38 -20.13 -15.26
CA ALA A 346 0.00 -20.81 -16.49
C ALA A 346 0.11 -22.33 -16.26
N GLU A 347 -0.17 -23.14 -17.30
CA GLU A 347 -0.09 -24.62 -17.20
C GLU A 347 1.31 -25.13 -16.80
N GLN A 348 2.36 -24.39 -17.19
CA GLN A 348 3.75 -24.67 -16.84
C GLN A 348 4.33 -23.54 -15.99
N ALA A 349 3.62 -23.13 -14.94
CA ALA A 349 4.13 -22.16 -14.00
C ALA A 349 5.34 -22.73 -13.24
N ALA A 350 6.37 -21.90 -13.05
CA ALA A 350 7.50 -22.24 -12.20
C ALA A 350 7.03 -22.47 -10.75
N GLU A 351 7.78 -23.24 -9.98
CA GLU A 351 7.52 -23.39 -8.55
C GLU A 351 8.11 -22.19 -7.79
N ALA A 352 7.26 -21.50 -7.05
CA ALA A 352 7.64 -20.49 -6.08
C ALA A 352 8.39 -21.14 -4.90
N PRO A 353 9.12 -20.35 -4.09
CA PRO A 353 9.92 -20.86 -2.98
C PRO A 353 9.15 -21.64 -1.89
N ASP A 354 7.83 -21.45 -1.82
CA ASP A 354 6.94 -22.20 -0.92
C ASP A 354 6.48 -23.55 -1.50
N GLY A 355 6.97 -23.91 -2.69
CA GLY A 355 6.63 -25.13 -3.42
C GLY A 355 5.32 -25.05 -4.18
N ARG A 356 4.66 -23.89 -4.23
CA ARG A 356 3.43 -23.70 -5.01
C ARG A 356 3.76 -23.14 -6.38
N PRO A 357 2.98 -23.44 -7.43
CA PRO A 357 3.19 -22.81 -8.72
C PRO A 357 2.98 -21.29 -8.63
N GLU A 358 3.78 -20.52 -9.36
CA GLU A 358 3.66 -19.07 -9.46
C GLU A 358 2.26 -18.68 -9.97
N THR A 359 1.68 -17.64 -9.36
CA THR A 359 0.34 -17.14 -9.70
C THR A 359 0.37 -15.64 -9.86
N MET A 360 -0.33 -15.12 -10.87
CA MET A 360 -0.51 -13.68 -11.04
C MET A 360 -1.87 -13.28 -10.48
N CYS A 361 -1.90 -12.36 -9.52
CA CYS A 361 -3.15 -11.81 -9.00
C CYS A 361 -3.69 -10.76 -9.97
N LEU A 362 -4.86 -11.00 -10.54
CA LEU A 362 -5.55 -10.08 -11.45
C LEU A 362 -6.43 -9.08 -10.70
N GLY A 363 -6.92 -9.46 -9.51
CA GLY A 363 -7.72 -8.61 -8.64
C GLY A 363 -8.16 -9.31 -7.36
N VAL A 364 -8.97 -8.61 -6.57
CA VAL A 364 -9.65 -9.20 -5.40
C VAL A 364 -11.16 -9.28 -5.65
N GLY A 365 -11.78 -10.32 -5.07
CA GLY A 365 -13.22 -10.54 -5.15
C GLY A 365 -13.81 -10.98 -3.82
N ILE A 366 -15.13 -10.85 -3.68
CA ILE A 366 -15.91 -11.45 -2.60
C ILE A 366 -16.69 -12.63 -3.16
N ILE A 367 -16.55 -13.79 -2.54
CA ILE A 367 -17.47 -14.90 -2.77
C ILE A 367 -18.75 -14.62 -1.99
N ARG A 368 -19.77 -14.10 -2.67
CA ARG A 368 -21.05 -13.72 -2.05
C ARG A 368 -21.81 -14.92 -1.53
N ALA A 369 -21.80 -16.00 -2.31
CA ALA A 369 -22.51 -17.22 -2.00
C ALA A 369 -21.84 -18.42 -2.69
N VAL A 370 -21.99 -19.60 -2.08
CA VAL A 370 -21.59 -20.87 -2.67
C VAL A 370 -22.79 -21.79 -2.68
N ASP A 371 -23.16 -22.27 -3.86
CA ASP A 371 -24.11 -23.36 -4.05
C ASP A 371 -23.33 -24.67 -4.05
N ILE A 372 -23.29 -25.34 -2.88
CA ILE A 372 -22.56 -26.59 -2.70
C ILE A 372 -23.19 -27.71 -3.54
N ALA A 373 -24.52 -27.72 -3.71
CA ALA A 373 -25.21 -28.77 -4.45
C ALA A 373 -24.93 -28.68 -5.96
N ALA A 374 -24.92 -27.46 -6.50
CA ALA A 374 -24.55 -27.23 -7.91
C ALA A 374 -23.03 -27.12 -8.13
N GLY A 375 -22.22 -27.03 -7.07
CA GLY A 375 -20.78 -26.81 -7.16
C GLY A 375 -20.40 -25.44 -7.73
N ARG A 376 -21.21 -24.41 -7.51
CA ARG A 376 -21.03 -23.06 -8.09
C ARG A 376 -20.73 -22.02 -7.03
N ALA A 377 -19.92 -21.03 -7.38
CA ALA A 377 -19.68 -19.85 -6.57
C ALA A 377 -20.16 -18.59 -7.29
N TYR A 378 -20.65 -17.64 -6.51
CA TYR A 378 -21.09 -16.33 -6.96
C TYR A 378 -20.11 -15.27 -6.49
N VAL A 379 -19.44 -14.59 -7.42
CA VAL A 379 -18.30 -13.72 -7.15
C VAL A 379 -18.64 -12.27 -7.49
N LEU A 380 -18.40 -11.36 -6.55
CA LEU A 380 -18.40 -9.91 -6.78
C LEU A 380 -16.96 -9.43 -6.95
N ALA A 381 -16.66 -8.78 -8.06
CA ALA A 381 -15.33 -8.27 -8.35
C ALA A 381 -15.43 -7.06 -9.29
N THR A 382 -14.40 -6.23 -9.30
CA THR A 382 -14.26 -5.09 -10.21
C THR A 382 -13.58 -5.46 -11.53
N LEU A 383 -13.27 -6.74 -11.75
CA LEU A 383 -12.69 -7.22 -13.00
C LEU A 383 -13.74 -7.14 -14.11
N ASP A 384 -13.29 -6.74 -15.30
CA ASP A 384 -14.08 -6.87 -16.51
C ASP A 384 -14.16 -8.34 -16.94
N VAL A 385 -15.01 -8.61 -17.93
CA VAL A 385 -15.26 -9.97 -18.41
C VAL A 385 -13.99 -10.61 -18.98
N GLU A 386 -13.15 -9.84 -19.67
CA GLU A 386 -11.91 -10.31 -20.30
C GLU A 386 -10.86 -10.74 -19.26
N ALA A 387 -10.68 -9.96 -18.19
CA ALA A 387 -9.80 -10.32 -17.09
C ALA A 387 -10.39 -11.48 -16.27
N MET A 388 -11.70 -11.52 -16.06
CA MET A 388 -12.36 -12.59 -15.32
C MET A 388 -12.22 -13.95 -16.02
N GLN A 389 -12.22 -13.97 -17.36
CA GLN A 389 -11.98 -15.20 -18.15
C GLN A 389 -10.58 -15.81 -17.96
N GLN A 390 -9.61 -15.01 -17.51
CA GLN A 390 -8.23 -15.48 -17.27
C GLN A 390 -8.06 -16.06 -15.87
N VAL A 391 -9.04 -15.89 -14.98
CA VAL A 391 -8.98 -16.40 -13.61
C VAL A 391 -9.21 -17.91 -13.63
N ASN A 392 -8.25 -18.66 -13.10
CA ASN A 392 -8.33 -20.11 -12.93
C ASN A 392 -7.89 -20.58 -11.52
N VAL A 393 -7.44 -19.66 -10.66
CA VAL A 393 -7.10 -19.93 -9.26
C VAL A 393 -7.81 -18.94 -8.34
N LEU A 394 -8.45 -19.45 -7.29
CA LEU A 394 -9.02 -18.67 -6.18
C LEU A 394 -8.14 -18.85 -4.95
N GLN A 395 -7.45 -17.79 -4.53
CA GLN A 395 -6.62 -17.80 -3.33
C GLN A 395 -7.38 -17.20 -2.15
N VAL A 396 -7.63 -18.00 -1.13
CA VAL A 396 -8.38 -17.60 0.07
C VAL A 396 -7.40 -17.23 1.18
N GLY A 397 -7.37 -15.95 1.55
CA GLY A 397 -6.56 -15.45 2.65
C GLY A 397 -7.35 -15.30 3.96
N ARG A 398 -6.70 -14.67 4.95
CA ARG A 398 -7.35 -14.11 6.15
C ARG A 398 -7.46 -12.60 6.02
N LEU A 399 -8.31 -12.18 5.10
CA LEU A 399 -8.71 -10.78 4.94
C LEU A 399 -10.19 -10.66 5.30
N GLU A 400 -10.52 -9.59 6.01
CA GLU A 400 -11.89 -9.29 6.43
C GLU A 400 -12.32 -7.97 5.81
N LEU A 401 -13.56 -7.93 5.34
CA LEU A 401 -14.22 -6.67 4.97
C LEU A 401 -14.52 -5.85 6.23
N PRO A 402 -14.49 -4.52 6.13
CA PRO A 402 -15.08 -3.66 7.16
C PRO A 402 -16.50 -4.14 7.50
N PRO A 403 -16.82 -4.38 8.79
CA PRO A 403 -18.14 -4.85 9.21
C PRO A 403 -19.30 -3.97 8.71
N GLU A 404 -19.04 -2.68 8.51
CA GLU A 404 -20.00 -1.70 8.00
C GLU A 404 -20.44 -2.01 6.56
N LEU A 405 -19.59 -2.66 5.76
CA LEU A 405 -19.94 -3.08 4.39
C LEU A 405 -20.75 -4.39 4.37
N LEU A 406 -20.82 -5.10 5.49
CA LEU A 406 -21.63 -6.30 5.66
C LEU A 406 -23.04 -5.97 6.19
N GLN A 407 -23.35 -4.71 6.48
CA GLN A 407 -24.65 -4.30 7.02
C GLN A 407 -25.50 -3.63 5.94
N SER A 408 -26.40 -4.38 5.31
CA SER A 408 -27.38 -3.84 4.36
C SER A 408 -28.72 -3.59 5.06
N GLY A 409 -28.84 -2.49 5.81
CA GLY A 409 -30.10 -1.97 6.38
C GLY A 409 -31.11 -3.05 6.84
N PRO A 410 -32.14 -3.39 6.04
CA PRO A 410 -33.18 -4.37 6.38
C PRO A 410 -32.71 -5.83 6.50
N VAL A 411 -31.51 -6.18 6.03
CA VAL A 411 -30.99 -7.55 6.02
C VAL A 411 -29.83 -7.67 7.00
N VAL A 412 -30.01 -8.52 8.01
CA VAL A 412 -28.93 -8.88 8.94
C VAL A 412 -28.00 -9.86 8.23
N SER A 413 -26.72 -9.49 8.11
CA SER A 413 -25.72 -10.40 7.55
C SER A 413 -25.57 -11.64 8.45
N PRO A 414 -25.52 -12.86 7.87
CA PRO A 414 -25.34 -14.09 8.63
C PRO A 414 -23.98 -14.17 9.33
N TYR A 415 -23.05 -13.27 8.99
CA TYR A 415 -21.70 -13.18 9.55
C TYR A 415 -21.57 -12.12 10.64
N LEU A 416 -22.64 -11.36 10.93
CA LEU A 416 -22.63 -10.32 11.93
C LEU A 416 -23.53 -10.69 13.11
N SER A 417 -22.94 -10.66 14.31
CA SER A 417 -23.73 -10.57 15.53
C SER A 417 -23.95 -9.09 15.87
N THR A 418 -25.20 -8.66 15.91
CA THR A 418 -25.55 -7.34 16.44
C THR A 418 -25.74 -7.45 17.96
N TRP A 419 -25.47 -6.38 18.70
CA TRP A 419 -25.63 -6.32 20.17
C TRP A 419 -24.67 -7.22 20.97
N SER A 420 -23.58 -7.68 20.36
CA SER A 420 -22.47 -8.31 21.07
C SER A 420 -21.48 -7.25 21.55
N ILE A 421 -21.02 -7.38 22.80
CA ILE A 421 -19.85 -6.62 23.26
C ILE A 421 -18.68 -7.16 22.43
N GLY A 422 -18.03 -6.29 21.65
CA GLY A 422 -16.82 -6.61 20.90
C GLY A 422 -15.64 -6.89 21.82
N SER A 423 -15.73 -7.88 22.70
CA SER A 423 -14.54 -8.49 23.27
C SER A 423 -14.01 -9.43 22.20
N ALA A 424 -13.00 -8.95 21.46
CA ALA A 424 -11.91 -9.85 21.13
C ALA A 424 -11.54 -10.51 22.45
N GLY A 425 -11.93 -11.77 22.64
CA GLY A 425 -11.65 -12.51 23.85
C GLY A 425 -10.18 -12.32 24.19
N THR A 426 -9.91 -11.85 25.40
CA THR A 426 -8.56 -11.79 25.96
C THR A 426 -8.11 -13.23 26.24
N GLY A 427 -7.99 -14.05 25.20
CA GLY A 427 -7.06 -15.16 25.18
C GLY A 427 -5.64 -14.59 25.15
N ALA A 428 -4.67 -15.38 25.59
CA ALA A 428 -3.28 -14.99 25.84
C ALA A 428 -2.56 -14.38 24.62
N GLY A 429 -2.84 -13.13 24.31
CA GLY A 429 -2.02 -12.28 23.46
C GLY A 429 -0.87 -11.71 24.29
N ALA A 430 0.32 -11.64 23.71
CA ALA A 430 1.49 -11.06 24.35
C ALA A 430 1.17 -9.66 24.93
N ILE A 431 1.48 -9.48 26.22
CA ILE A 431 1.30 -8.22 26.93
C ILE A 431 1.94 -7.08 26.12
N LYS A 432 1.10 -6.20 25.58
CA LYS A 432 1.56 -4.94 25.02
C LYS A 432 1.91 -4.01 26.19
N SER A 433 3.20 -3.82 26.42
CA SER A 433 3.71 -2.81 27.36
C SER A 433 3.11 -1.44 27.04
N ARG A 434 2.22 -0.95 27.91
CA ARG A 434 1.69 0.41 27.84
C ARG A 434 2.69 1.32 28.56
N ASN A 435 3.53 2.02 27.80
CA ASN A 435 4.57 2.90 28.36
C ASN A 435 4.03 4.24 28.94
N ASN A 436 2.72 4.44 29.00
CA ASN A 436 2.09 5.70 29.42
C ASN A 436 1.32 5.59 30.74
N LEU A 437 1.51 4.53 31.52
CA LEU A 437 1.03 4.50 32.91
C LEU A 437 2.14 5.06 33.81
N PRO A 438 1.91 6.16 34.56
CA PRO A 438 2.84 6.60 35.58
C PRO A 438 3.03 5.44 36.57
N ARG A 439 4.28 5.06 36.82
CA ARG A 439 4.58 4.01 37.80
C ARG A 439 4.10 4.50 39.17
N ALA A 440 3.47 3.64 39.95
CA ALA A 440 2.98 3.96 41.30
C ALA A 440 4.07 4.54 42.24
N ALA A 441 5.35 4.38 41.91
CA ALA A 441 6.48 5.03 42.58
C ALA A 441 6.57 6.56 42.38
N GLN A 442 5.72 7.18 41.54
CA GLN A 442 5.62 8.64 41.37
C GLN A 442 4.36 9.25 42.01
N LEU A 443 3.58 8.44 42.76
CA LEU A 443 2.35 8.87 43.42
C LEU A 443 2.41 8.77 44.95
N VAL A 444 3.61 8.68 45.53
CA VAL A 444 3.78 8.77 46.99
C VAL A 444 4.88 9.79 47.29
N GLY A 445 4.46 10.91 47.89
CA GLY A 445 5.23 11.77 48.80
C GLY A 445 6.48 12.43 48.24
#